data_AF-M7B1R2-F1
#
_entry.id   AF-M7B1R2-F1
#
_cell.length_a   1.000
_cell.length_b   1.000
_cell.length_c   1.000
_cell.angle_alpha   90.00
_cell.angle_beta   90.00
_cell.angle_gamma   90.00
#
_symmetry.space_group_name_H-M   'P 1'
#
loop_
_entity.id
_entity.type
_entity.pdbx_description
1 polymer ?
#
loop_
_entity_poly.entity_id
_entity_poly.type
_entity_poly.pdbx_seq_one_letter_code
_entity_poly.pdbx_strand_id
1 'polypeptide(L)'
;MLKPRLVLDGRCKRRLDCVCVDNGTLNCGAAMGKQSKSAVRLKEDMKKIAALPLNKQRDGSCQKVFGVSLQDLQQQGLTKNGLPAVVWNTVEHLTQHGLTQEGLFRVNGNMKMVDQLRLKYDRGEEVELAKDADVCSVASLLKLFLRELPDGVITSALHPRFIQLYQDTRNNAEKENNLKELIKELPDANYCLLKYLCRFLTRVAEHHMANRMNVFNLATVFGPTCFHVPSGFEGMKEQEVCNKIMAKMLENYNTLFELEHTKKDDENHACEELARIILVKPSSRKYVKQPKHFYDNGQKEFPKPVPLGDWW
;
A
#
# COMPACT_ATOMS: atom_id res chain seq x y z
N MET A 1 41.06 -45.54 -44.22
CA MET A 1 41.11 -44.76 -45.48
C MET A 1 40.60 -43.35 -45.22
N LEU A 2 40.84 -42.43 -46.16
CA LEU A 2 40.45 -41.01 -46.20
C LEU A 2 41.26 -40.04 -45.32
N LYS A 3 41.67 -38.97 -45.99
CA LYS A 3 42.48 -37.80 -45.58
C LYS A 3 41.73 -36.55 -46.15
N PRO A 4 42.14 -35.30 -45.87
CA PRO A 4 41.42 -34.44 -44.94
C PRO A 4 40.77 -33.20 -45.61
N ARG A 5 40.19 -32.29 -44.81
CA ARG A 5 40.09 -30.88 -45.22
C ARG A 5 40.27 -29.91 -44.06
N LEU A 6 41.16 -28.94 -44.27
CA LEU A 6 41.41 -27.77 -43.41
C LEU A 6 40.36 -26.69 -43.68
N VAL A 7 39.91 -25.99 -42.63
CA VAL A 7 39.67 -24.53 -42.65
C VAL A 7 40.05 -23.97 -41.26
N LEU A 8 40.64 -22.77 -41.24
CA LEU A 8 40.99 -21.97 -40.04
C LEU A 8 39.71 -21.30 -39.49
N ASP A 9 39.60 -20.59 -38.36
CA ASP A 9 40.53 -19.77 -37.58
C ASP A 9 39.87 -19.47 -36.20
N GLY A 10 40.49 -18.68 -35.32
CA GLY A 10 39.75 -17.93 -34.27
C GLY A 10 39.70 -18.54 -32.87
N ARG A 11 40.86 -18.89 -32.28
CA ARG A 11 40.94 -19.24 -30.85
C ARG A 11 40.86 -18.00 -29.95
N CYS A 12 39.99 -18.03 -28.92
CA CYS A 12 40.38 -17.50 -27.60
C CYS A 12 39.62 -18.18 -26.43
N LYS A 13 40.09 -19.37 -26.03
CA LYS A 13 39.85 -19.89 -24.67
C LYS A 13 40.93 -19.32 -23.75
N ARG A 14 40.55 -18.71 -22.63
CA ARG A 14 41.40 -18.65 -21.43
C ARG A 14 40.59 -19.01 -20.18
N ARG A 15 40.68 -20.31 -19.86
CA ARG A 15 40.62 -20.82 -18.49
C ARG A 15 41.88 -20.32 -17.78
N LEU A 16 41.75 -19.88 -16.53
CA LEU A 16 42.89 -19.66 -15.64
C LEU A 16 42.53 -20.25 -14.29
N ASP A 17 43.20 -21.36 -13.97
CA ASP A 17 43.07 -22.05 -12.71
C ASP A 17 43.83 -21.29 -11.62
N CYS A 18 43.32 -21.30 -10.38
CA CYS A 18 44.00 -20.66 -9.25
C CYS A 18 45.23 -21.46 -8.82
N VAL A 19 46.35 -20.78 -8.58
CA VAL A 19 47.48 -21.30 -7.80
C VAL A 19 47.95 -20.21 -6.85
N CYS A 20 47.92 -20.51 -5.55
CA CYS A 20 48.54 -19.70 -4.51
C CYS A 20 49.98 -20.19 -4.26
N VAL A 21 50.93 -19.27 -4.07
CA VAL A 21 52.24 -19.56 -3.46
C VAL A 21 52.64 -18.36 -2.58
N ASP A 22 53.20 -18.65 -1.41
CA ASP A 22 53.47 -17.72 -0.32
C ASP A 22 54.74 -16.84 -0.46
N ASN A 23 54.72 -15.76 0.34
CA ASN A 23 55.83 -15.09 1.04
C ASN A 23 57.23 -14.95 0.40
N GLY A 24 57.70 -13.71 0.30
CA GLY A 24 59.13 -13.39 0.16
C GLY A 24 59.43 -11.89 0.10
N THR A 25 60.01 -11.34 1.16
CA THR A 25 60.47 -9.93 1.21
C THR A 25 61.89 -9.82 0.64
N LEU A 26 62.14 -8.93 -0.35
CA LEU A 26 63.38 -8.13 -0.44
C LEU A 26 63.38 -7.10 -1.59
N ASN A 27 64.42 -6.27 -1.60
CA ASN A 27 64.41 -4.87 -2.01
C ASN A 27 64.83 -4.58 -3.48
N CYS A 28 64.43 -3.41 -3.97
CA CYS A 28 65.04 -2.58 -5.03
C CYS A 28 65.59 -3.24 -6.33
N GLY A 29 64.91 -2.98 -7.45
CA GLY A 29 65.47 -3.03 -8.80
C GLY A 29 64.80 -2.00 -9.72
N ALA A 30 65.45 -0.87 -9.95
CA ALA A 30 64.90 0.18 -10.82
C ALA A 30 65.06 -0.17 -12.30
N ALA A 31 63.94 -0.36 -13.01
CA ALA A 31 63.91 -0.47 -14.47
C ALA A 31 62.84 0.47 -15.05
N MET A 32 63.27 1.51 -15.77
CA MET A 32 62.35 2.48 -16.40
C MET A 32 61.63 1.86 -17.62
N GLY A 33 60.47 1.26 -17.37
CA GLY A 33 59.48 0.91 -18.40
C GLY A 33 58.61 2.11 -18.77
N LYS A 34 58.78 2.64 -19.99
CA LYS A 34 58.07 3.80 -20.54
C LYS A 34 56.55 3.76 -20.28
N GLN A 35 56.04 4.60 -19.38
CA GLN A 35 54.60 4.81 -19.23
C GLN A 35 54.09 5.77 -20.31
N SER A 36 53.03 5.38 -21.02
CA SER A 36 52.41 6.21 -22.05
C SER A 36 51.70 7.43 -21.42
N LYS A 37 51.81 8.60 -22.06
CA LYS A 37 51.31 9.88 -21.56
C LYS A 37 49.80 9.89 -21.24
N SER A 38 49.04 8.96 -21.82
CA SER A 38 47.60 8.78 -21.56
C SER A 38 47.26 8.34 -20.14
N ALA A 39 48.18 7.68 -19.42
CA ALA A 39 47.92 7.18 -18.06
C ALA A 39 48.04 8.27 -16.97
N VAL A 40 48.75 9.37 -17.25
CA VAL A 40 49.02 10.43 -16.27
C VAL A 40 47.83 11.38 -16.11
N ARG A 41 47.09 11.67 -17.19
CA ARG A 41 45.94 12.59 -17.15
C ARG A 41 44.71 12.05 -16.39
N LEU A 42 44.55 10.73 -16.26
CA LEU A 42 43.41 10.16 -15.53
C LEU A 42 43.50 10.26 -14.00
N LYS A 43 44.67 10.65 -13.44
CA LYS A 43 44.84 10.81 -11.99
C LYS A 43 44.66 12.24 -11.46
N GLU A 44 44.73 13.26 -12.32
CA GLU A 44 44.56 14.65 -11.89
C GLU A 44 43.07 15.05 -11.73
N ASP A 45 42.18 14.51 -12.58
CA ASP A 45 40.76 14.85 -12.55
C ASP A 45 40.00 14.22 -11.36
N MET A 46 40.52 13.14 -10.75
CA MET A 46 39.94 12.56 -9.53
C MET A 46 40.20 13.38 -8.25
N LYS A 47 41.07 14.41 -8.27
CA LYS A 47 41.43 15.19 -7.07
C LYS A 47 40.76 16.57 -6.97
N LYS A 48 39.69 16.81 -7.74
CA LYS A 48 38.88 18.06 -7.72
C LYS A 48 37.39 17.87 -7.37
N ILE A 49 37.01 16.73 -6.80
CA ILE A 49 35.64 16.45 -6.32
C ILE A 49 35.54 16.54 -4.77
N ALA A 50 36.63 16.92 -4.09
CA ALA A 50 36.62 17.13 -2.64
C ALA A 50 36.16 18.57 -2.29
N ALA A 51 35.20 18.66 -1.37
CA ALA A 51 34.67 19.88 -0.75
C ALA A 51 33.83 20.83 -1.63
N LEU A 52 32.61 20.39 -1.97
CA LEU A 52 31.45 21.29 -1.93
C LEU A 52 30.81 21.21 -0.53
N PRO A 53 30.41 22.33 0.09
CA PRO A 53 29.78 22.30 1.40
C PRO A 53 28.40 21.63 1.30
N LEU A 54 28.06 20.81 2.31
CA LEU A 54 26.73 20.21 2.49
C LEU A 54 25.71 21.29 2.86
N ASN A 55 25.35 22.13 1.89
CA ASN A 55 24.16 22.95 1.97
C ASN A 55 22.95 22.01 1.86
N LYS A 56 22.14 21.91 2.92
CA LYS A 56 20.92 21.11 2.97
C LYS A 56 19.79 21.79 2.18
N GLN A 57 20.07 22.04 0.90
CA GLN A 57 19.07 22.42 -0.09
C GLN A 57 18.01 21.34 -0.10
N ARG A 58 16.76 21.70 0.20
CA ARG A 58 15.59 20.89 -0.13
C ARG A 58 15.40 20.99 -1.64
N ASP A 59 16.22 20.25 -2.38
CA ASP A 59 15.92 19.95 -3.77
C ASP A 59 14.58 19.19 -3.82
N GLY A 60 13.82 19.41 -4.89
CA GLY A 60 12.38 19.10 -4.94
C GLY A 60 12.10 17.67 -4.48
N SER A 61 11.29 17.52 -3.42
CA SER A 61 11.02 16.20 -2.83
C SER A 61 10.42 15.28 -3.88
N CYS A 62 11.22 14.31 -4.33
CA CYS A 62 10.72 13.16 -5.08
C CYS A 62 9.76 12.42 -4.14
N GLN A 63 8.48 12.71 -4.30
CA GLN A 63 7.42 11.96 -3.65
C GLN A 63 7.57 10.49 -4.09
N LYS A 64 7.30 9.58 -3.17
CA LYS A 64 7.38 8.14 -3.42
C LYS A 64 6.29 7.48 -2.62
N VAL A 65 5.40 6.77 -3.32
CA VAL A 65 4.22 6.12 -2.75
C VAL A 65 4.44 4.61 -2.70
N PHE A 66 4.99 4.04 -3.77
CA PHE A 66 5.25 2.62 -3.91
C PHE A 66 6.61 2.26 -3.30
N GLY A 67 6.72 1.16 -2.54
CA GLY A 67 7.98 0.81 -1.86
C GLY A 67 8.28 1.63 -0.60
N VAL A 68 7.24 2.10 0.09
CA VAL A 68 7.31 2.96 1.29
C VAL A 68 6.37 2.39 2.37
N SER A 69 6.75 2.51 3.65
CA SER A 69 5.96 1.94 4.75
C SER A 69 4.65 2.71 4.96
N LEU A 70 3.63 2.04 5.49
CA LEU A 70 2.34 2.69 5.80
C LEU A 70 2.51 3.85 6.79
N GLN A 71 3.44 3.72 7.74
CA GLN A 71 3.77 4.75 8.71
C GLN A 71 4.43 5.98 8.04
N ASP A 72 5.37 5.76 7.12
CA ASP A 72 6.02 6.86 6.38
C ASP A 72 5.02 7.59 5.46
N LEU A 73 4.10 6.86 4.80
CA LEU A 73 3.05 7.45 3.98
C LEU A 73 2.11 8.35 4.82
N GLN A 74 1.78 7.93 6.05
CA GLN A 74 1.00 8.74 6.99
C GLN A 74 1.78 9.99 7.43
N GLN A 75 3.07 9.87 7.75
CA GLN A 75 3.91 11.02 8.11
C GLN A 75 4.11 12.01 6.96
N GLN A 76 4.14 11.54 5.72
CA GLN A 76 4.21 12.38 4.52
C GLN A 76 2.86 13.02 4.13
N GLY A 77 1.77 12.70 4.84
CA GLY A 77 0.43 13.21 4.51
C GLY A 77 -0.18 12.58 3.26
N LEU A 78 0.35 11.45 2.78
CA LEU A 78 -0.09 10.74 1.57
C LEU A 78 -1.25 9.77 1.83
N THR A 79 -2.02 10.05 2.89
CA THR A 79 -3.14 9.23 3.37
C THR A 79 -4.46 10.00 3.32
N LYS A 80 -5.51 9.32 2.88
CA LYS A 80 -6.90 9.77 2.90
C LYS A 80 -7.70 8.84 3.80
N ASN A 81 -8.42 9.39 4.78
CA ASN A 81 -9.22 8.64 5.75
C ASN A 81 -8.43 7.52 6.48
N GLY A 82 -7.17 7.79 6.85
CA GLY A 82 -6.28 6.82 7.52
C GLY A 82 -5.68 5.73 6.61
N LEU A 83 -5.90 5.80 5.30
CA LEU A 83 -5.44 4.82 4.32
C LEU A 83 -4.53 5.49 3.27
N PRO A 84 -3.54 4.81 2.68
CA PRO A 84 -2.77 5.35 1.56
C PRO A 84 -3.70 5.83 0.43
N ALA A 85 -3.48 7.03 -0.10
CA ALA A 85 -4.38 7.64 -1.08
C ALA A 85 -4.58 6.78 -2.35
N VAL A 86 -3.55 6.06 -2.77
CA VAL A 86 -3.62 5.08 -3.87
C VAL A 86 -4.57 3.92 -3.56
N VAL A 87 -4.60 3.40 -2.33
CA VAL A 87 -5.54 2.34 -1.93
C VAL A 87 -6.97 2.88 -1.93
N TRP A 88 -7.20 4.05 -1.32
CA TRP A 88 -8.51 4.68 -1.31
C TRP A 88 -9.04 4.88 -2.74
N ASN A 89 -8.26 5.55 -3.60
CA ASN A 89 -8.69 5.88 -4.96
C ASN A 89 -8.96 4.62 -5.81
N THR A 90 -8.09 3.61 -5.72
CA THR A 90 -8.27 2.36 -6.48
C THR A 90 -9.47 1.55 -5.99
N VAL A 91 -9.66 1.40 -4.67
CA VAL A 91 -10.82 0.68 -4.11
C VAL A 91 -12.14 1.37 -4.41
N GLU A 92 -12.23 2.70 -4.28
CA GLU A 92 -13.46 3.44 -4.63
C GLU A 92 -13.79 3.30 -6.12
N HIS A 93 -12.82 3.44 -7.01
CA HIS A 93 -13.01 3.25 -8.44
C HIS A 93 -13.49 1.83 -8.78
N LEU A 94 -12.86 0.80 -8.20
CA LEU A 94 -13.25 -0.60 -8.42
C LEU A 94 -14.61 -0.95 -7.78
N THR A 95 -14.99 -0.26 -6.71
CA THR A 95 -16.33 -0.36 -6.10
C THR A 95 -17.42 0.22 -7.00
N GLN A 96 -17.11 1.29 -7.75
CA GLN A 96 -18.05 1.96 -8.65
C GLN A 96 -18.14 1.29 -10.04
N HIS A 97 -17.03 0.76 -10.56
CA HIS A 97 -16.95 0.29 -11.95
C HIS A 97 -16.51 -1.17 -12.12
N GLY A 98 -15.92 -1.78 -11.09
CA GLY A 98 -15.26 -3.09 -11.20
C GLY A 98 -16.06 -4.29 -10.68
N LEU A 99 -17.13 -4.11 -9.91
CA LEU A 99 -17.82 -5.21 -9.21
C LEU A 99 -18.38 -6.30 -10.14
N THR A 100 -18.65 -6.00 -11.41
CA THR A 100 -19.15 -6.96 -12.42
C THR A 100 -18.08 -7.42 -13.41
N GLN A 101 -16.84 -6.92 -13.32
CA GLN A 101 -15.74 -7.29 -14.23
C GLN A 101 -15.37 -8.76 -14.07
N GLU A 102 -15.56 -9.56 -15.12
CA GLU A 102 -15.18 -10.98 -15.08
C GLU A 102 -13.69 -11.15 -14.78
N GLY A 103 -13.41 -11.98 -13.77
CA GLY A 103 -12.07 -12.29 -13.32
C GLY A 103 -11.35 -11.13 -12.63
N LEU A 104 -12.07 -10.18 -12.01
CA LEU A 104 -11.44 -9.08 -11.24
C LEU A 104 -10.35 -9.62 -10.29
N PHE A 105 -9.20 -8.94 -10.25
CA PHE A 105 -7.95 -9.38 -9.56
C PHE A 105 -7.28 -10.66 -10.09
N ARG A 106 -7.99 -11.60 -10.72
CA ARG A 106 -7.40 -12.79 -11.36
C ARG A 106 -6.79 -12.46 -12.72
N VAL A 107 -7.50 -11.69 -13.55
CA VAL A 107 -7.02 -11.18 -14.83
C VAL A 107 -6.05 -10.03 -14.56
N ASN A 108 -4.88 -10.06 -15.21
CA ASN A 108 -3.91 -8.97 -15.14
C ASN A 108 -4.28 -7.88 -16.14
N GLY A 109 -4.11 -6.63 -15.73
CA GLY A 109 -4.27 -5.46 -16.59
C GLY A 109 -3.08 -5.22 -17.51
N ASN A 110 -3.14 -4.12 -18.25
CA ASN A 110 -2.06 -3.69 -19.11
C ASN A 110 -0.90 -3.13 -18.26
N MET A 111 0.17 -3.90 -18.12
CA MET A 111 1.33 -3.53 -17.30
C MET A 111 1.91 -2.15 -17.63
N LYS A 112 1.88 -1.71 -18.90
CA LYS A 112 2.33 -0.35 -19.25
C LYS A 112 1.47 0.74 -18.61
N MET A 113 0.16 0.52 -18.48
CA MET A 113 -0.73 1.46 -17.80
C MET A 113 -0.53 1.40 -16.29
N VAL A 114 -0.31 0.20 -15.73
CA VAL A 114 0.04 0.04 -14.30
C VAL A 114 1.32 0.81 -13.96
N ASP A 115 2.38 0.68 -14.77
CA ASP A 115 3.64 1.39 -14.58
C ASP A 115 3.48 2.92 -14.74
N GLN A 116 2.67 3.37 -15.69
CA GLN A 116 2.34 4.80 -15.85
C GLN A 116 1.59 5.36 -14.64
N LEU A 117 0.55 4.67 -14.16
CA LEU A 117 -0.18 5.06 -12.95
C LEU A 117 0.73 5.07 -11.72
N ARG A 118 1.59 4.05 -11.56
CA ARG A 118 2.60 3.95 -10.50
C ARG A 118 3.50 5.19 -10.49
N LEU A 119 4.01 5.58 -11.66
CA LEU A 119 4.85 6.77 -11.82
C LEU A 119 4.10 8.08 -11.55
N LYS A 120 2.84 8.22 -11.98
CA LYS A 120 2.00 9.39 -11.63
C LYS A 120 1.83 9.53 -10.11
N TYR A 121 1.45 8.44 -9.43
CA TYR A 121 1.29 8.40 -7.97
C TYR A 121 2.58 8.71 -7.22
N ASP A 122 3.71 8.11 -7.62
CA ASP A 122 5.01 8.42 -7.02
C ASP A 122 5.29 9.92 -7.17
N ARG A 123 5.18 10.51 -8.38
CA ARG A 123 5.46 11.93 -8.62
C ARG A 123 4.47 12.92 -8.00
N GLY A 124 3.36 12.45 -7.40
CA GLY A 124 2.29 13.31 -6.91
C GLY A 124 1.48 13.99 -8.02
N GLU A 125 1.49 13.44 -9.24
CA GLU A 125 0.61 13.89 -10.32
C GLU A 125 -0.85 13.52 -10.00
N GLU A 126 -1.81 14.31 -10.51
CA GLU A 126 -3.23 13.96 -10.38
C GLU A 126 -3.56 12.71 -11.24
N VAL A 127 -4.28 11.76 -10.63
CA VAL A 127 -4.62 10.48 -11.26
C VAL A 127 -6.13 10.35 -11.41
N GLU A 128 -6.61 10.43 -12.65
CA GLU A 128 -8.02 10.25 -13.00
C GLU A 128 -8.25 8.82 -13.49
N LEU A 129 -8.38 7.87 -12.55
CA LEU A 129 -8.45 6.43 -12.86
C LEU A 129 -9.47 6.06 -13.96
N ALA A 130 -10.62 6.74 -14.00
CA ALA A 130 -11.67 6.50 -15.00
C ALA A 130 -11.35 6.97 -16.43
N LYS A 131 -10.36 7.86 -16.60
CA LYS A 131 -9.82 8.28 -17.91
C LYS A 131 -8.51 7.57 -18.22
N ASP A 132 -7.69 7.34 -17.20
CA ASP A 132 -6.31 6.88 -17.32
C ASP A 132 -6.17 5.36 -17.54
N ALA A 133 -7.15 4.53 -17.13
CA ALA A 133 -6.97 3.07 -17.18
C ALA A 133 -8.25 2.24 -17.23
N ASP A 134 -8.10 0.99 -17.68
CA ASP A 134 -9.13 -0.05 -17.54
C ASP A 134 -9.18 -0.66 -16.13
N VAL A 135 -10.31 -1.26 -15.79
CA VAL A 135 -10.58 -1.89 -14.48
C VAL A 135 -9.51 -2.93 -14.08
N CYS A 136 -9.03 -3.74 -15.02
CA CYS A 136 -8.02 -4.77 -14.73
C CYS A 136 -6.64 -4.15 -14.42
N SER A 137 -6.30 -3.02 -15.06
CA SER A 137 -5.12 -2.22 -14.74
C SER A 137 -5.22 -1.57 -13.36
N VAL A 138 -6.36 -0.99 -13.01
CA VAL A 138 -6.59 -0.43 -11.65
C VAL A 138 -6.52 -1.52 -10.58
N ALA A 139 -7.13 -2.69 -10.82
CA ALA A 139 -7.04 -3.86 -9.95
C ALA A 139 -5.59 -4.40 -9.81
N SER A 140 -4.80 -4.32 -10.89
CA SER A 140 -3.40 -4.73 -10.88
C SER A 140 -2.51 -3.72 -10.15
N LEU A 141 -2.82 -2.43 -10.20
CA LEU A 141 -2.14 -1.38 -9.42
C LEU A 141 -2.36 -1.56 -7.92
N LEU A 142 -3.57 -1.88 -7.48
CA LEU A 142 -3.85 -2.18 -6.06
C LEU A 142 -3.04 -3.40 -5.58
N LYS A 143 -3.03 -4.50 -6.35
CA LYS A 143 -2.17 -5.67 -6.06
C LYS A 143 -0.68 -5.32 -6.03
N LEU A 144 -0.23 -4.42 -6.91
CA LEU A 144 1.16 -3.96 -6.97
C LEU A 144 1.54 -3.19 -5.71
N PHE A 145 0.71 -2.23 -5.29
CA PHE A 145 0.95 -1.44 -4.08
C PHE A 145 1.11 -2.33 -2.84
N LEU A 146 0.18 -3.26 -2.61
CA LEU A 146 0.21 -4.17 -1.46
C LEU A 146 1.45 -5.07 -1.47
N ARG A 147 1.90 -5.52 -2.64
CA ARG A 147 3.11 -6.36 -2.81
C ARG A 147 4.42 -5.57 -2.68
N GLU A 148 4.42 -4.29 -3.02
CA GLU A 148 5.61 -3.42 -2.88
C GLU A 148 5.74 -2.79 -1.48
N LEU A 149 4.83 -3.04 -0.53
CA LEU A 149 5.02 -2.60 0.85
C LEU A 149 6.33 -3.21 1.44
N PRO A 150 7.12 -2.47 2.25
CA PRO A 150 8.34 -3.01 2.87
C PRO A 150 8.11 -4.13 3.90
N ASP A 151 6.90 -4.19 4.47
CA ASP A 151 6.41 -5.28 5.32
C ASP A 151 4.96 -5.57 4.92
N GLY A 152 4.48 -6.80 5.18
CA GLY A 152 3.17 -7.25 4.77
C GLY A 152 2.01 -6.44 5.37
N VAL A 153 0.83 -6.52 4.75
CA VAL A 153 -0.41 -6.05 5.40
C VAL A 153 -0.60 -6.78 6.72
N ILE A 154 -0.35 -8.10 6.71
CA ILE A 154 -0.03 -8.87 7.91
C ILE A 154 1.46 -8.74 8.15
N THR A 155 1.83 -8.06 9.23
CA THR A 155 3.24 -7.77 9.54
C THR A 155 4.04 -9.06 9.76
N SER A 156 5.29 -9.08 9.29
CA SER A 156 6.22 -10.19 9.49
C SER A 156 6.41 -10.59 10.96
N ALA A 157 6.27 -9.63 11.89
CA ALA A 157 6.30 -9.88 13.33
C ALA A 157 5.14 -10.74 13.85
N LEU A 158 3.93 -10.61 13.28
CA LEU A 158 2.75 -11.40 13.66
C LEU A 158 2.54 -12.63 12.78
N HIS A 159 3.10 -12.63 11.56
CA HIS A 159 2.90 -13.69 10.57
C HIS A 159 3.05 -15.13 11.12
N PRO A 160 4.10 -15.49 11.90
CA PRO A 160 4.22 -16.84 12.45
C PRO A 160 3.06 -17.26 13.37
N ARG A 161 2.46 -16.31 14.10
CA ARG A 161 1.34 -16.57 15.02
C ARG A 161 0.03 -16.84 14.24
N PHE A 162 -0.18 -16.14 13.13
CA PHE A 162 -1.30 -16.42 12.22
C PHE A 162 -1.17 -17.83 11.61
N ILE A 163 0.02 -18.22 11.14
CA ILE A 163 0.28 -19.56 10.61
C ILE A 163 0.06 -20.64 11.69
N GLN A 164 0.65 -20.47 12.87
CA GLN A 164 0.52 -21.42 13.98
C GLN A 164 -0.94 -21.66 14.38
N LEU A 165 -1.76 -20.61 14.44
CA LEU A 165 -3.19 -20.71 14.78
C LEU A 165 -3.97 -21.64 13.83
N TYR A 166 -3.57 -21.70 12.55
CA TYR A 166 -4.24 -22.49 11.51
C TYR A 166 -3.62 -23.87 11.27
N GLN A 167 -2.42 -24.12 11.80
CA GLN A 167 -1.82 -25.46 11.88
C GLN A 167 -2.29 -26.23 13.13
N ASP A 168 -2.81 -25.53 14.14
CA ASP A 168 -3.36 -26.08 15.37
C ASP A 168 -4.61 -26.96 15.13
N THR A 169 -4.85 -27.95 16.00
CA THR A 169 -6.03 -28.84 15.96
C THR A 169 -7.22 -28.34 16.80
N ARG A 170 -7.12 -27.18 17.48
CA ARG A 170 -8.22 -26.51 18.19
C ARG A 170 -9.51 -26.40 17.38
N ASN A 171 -10.64 -26.32 18.10
CA ASN A 171 -11.97 -26.15 17.49
C ASN A 171 -12.12 -24.80 16.78
N ASN A 172 -13.11 -24.71 15.89
CA ASN A 172 -13.27 -23.55 15.00
C ASN A 172 -13.65 -22.25 15.75
N ALA A 173 -14.40 -22.34 16.85
CA ALA A 173 -14.84 -21.18 17.63
C ALA A 173 -13.67 -20.52 18.37
N GLU A 174 -12.83 -21.32 19.03
CA GLU A 174 -11.58 -20.84 19.64
C GLU A 174 -10.64 -20.24 18.58
N LYS A 175 -10.52 -20.88 17.41
CA LYS A 175 -9.70 -20.34 16.31
C LYS A 175 -10.18 -18.97 15.83
N GLU A 176 -11.49 -18.77 15.71
CA GLU A 176 -12.05 -17.49 15.29
C GLU A 176 -11.82 -16.39 16.33
N ASN A 177 -12.02 -16.68 17.62
CA ASN A 177 -11.73 -15.72 18.69
C ASN A 177 -10.24 -15.36 18.76
N ASN A 178 -9.34 -16.35 18.67
CA ASN A 178 -7.90 -16.11 18.64
C ASN A 178 -7.46 -15.35 17.37
N LEU A 179 -8.12 -15.57 16.23
CA LEU A 179 -7.87 -14.79 15.01
C LEU A 179 -8.27 -13.32 15.21
N LYS A 180 -9.42 -13.07 15.85
CA LYS A 180 -9.91 -11.72 16.16
C LYS A 180 -8.91 -10.96 17.04
N GLU A 181 -8.34 -11.60 18.06
CA GLU A 181 -7.31 -10.97 18.90
C GLU A 181 -6.00 -10.73 18.11
N LEU A 182 -5.52 -11.69 17.31
CA LEU A 182 -4.33 -11.47 16.46
C LEU A 182 -4.50 -10.32 15.45
N ILE A 183 -5.71 -10.13 14.90
CA ILE A 183 -6.01 -9.00 14.01
C ILE A 183 -5.93 -7.67 14.76
N LYS A 184 -6.38 -7.60 16.02
CA LYS A 184 -6.29 -6.39 16.85
C LYS A 184 -4.86 -6.03 17.26
N GLU A 185 -3.93 -7.00 17.25
CA GLU A 185 -2.52 -6.76 17.55
C GLU A 185 -1.74 -6.13 16.37
N LEU A 186 -2.34 -6.05 15.17
CA LEU A 186 -1.74 -5.34 14.04
C LEU A 186 -1.61 -3.84 14.34
N PRO A 187 -0.53 -3.16 13.89
CA PRO A 187 -0.42 -1.71 13.96
C PRO A 187 -1.64 -1.02 13.33
N ASP A 188 -2.09 0.12 13.87
CA ASP A 188 -3.34 0.79 13.45
C ASP A 188 -3.46 0.97 11.93
N ALA A 189 -2.39 1.37 11.26
CA ALA A 189 -2.36 1.54 9.81
C ALA A 189 -2.54 0.21 9.05
N ASN A 190 -1.96 -0.89 9.54
CA ASN A 190 -2.12 -2.24 9.00
C ASN A 190 -3.53 -2.77 9.25
N TYR A 191 -4.07 -2.58 10.47
CA TYR A 191 -5.44 -2.97 10.81
C TYR A 191 -6.47 -2.22 9.95
N CYS A 192 -6.35 -0.90 9.82
CA CYS A 192 -7.22 -0.09 8.98
C CYS A 192 -7.16 -0.52 7.50
N LEU A 193 -5.95 -0.75 6.97
CA LEU A 193 -5.76 -1.24 5.61
C LEU A 193 -6.41 -2.63 5.40
N LEU A 194 -6.16 -3.57 6.31
CA LEU A 194 -6.73 -4.91 6.25
C LEU A 194 -8.26 -4.87 6.33
N LYS A 195 -8.83 -4.10 7.27
CA LYS A 195 -10.27 -3.94 7.44
C LYS A 195 -10.94 -3.39 6.18
N TYR A 196 -10.41 -2.30 5.63
CA TYR A 196 -10.96 -1.67 4.43
C TYR A 196 -10.84 -2.59 3.20
N LEU A 197 -9.70 -3.27 3.04
CA LEU A 197 -9.48 -4.25 1.97
C LEU A 197 -10.45 -5.43 2.09
N CYS A 198 -10.54 -6.06 3.26
CA CYS A 198 -11.45 -7.19 3.49
C CYS A 198 -12.92 -6.82 3.23
N ARG A 199 -13.38 -5.65 3.72
CA ARG A 199 -14.73 -5.14 3.44
C ARG A 199 -15.03 -5.07 1.94
N PHE A 200 -14.10 -4.49 1.18
CA PHE A 200 -14.25 -4.38 -0.27
C PHE A 200 -14.19 -5.74 -0.97
N LEU A 201 -13.29 -6.64 -0.56
CA LEU A 201 -13.20 -7.99 -1.14
C LEU A 201 -14.44 -8.85 -0.84
N THR A 202 -15.05 -8.73 0.35
CA THR A 202 -16.35 -9.35 0.65
C THR A 202 -17.43 -8.82 -0.30
N ARG A 203 -17.47 -7.50 -0.57
CA ARG A 203 -18.38 -6.93 -1.57
C ARG A 203 -18.12 -7.41 -3.00
N VAL A 204 -16.86 -7.65 -3.39
CA VAL A 204 -16.54 -8.31 -4.67
C VAL A 204 -17.07 -9.74 -4.70
N ALA A 205 -16.93 -10.49 -3.60
CA ALA A 205 -17.44 -11.85 -3.48
C ALA A 205 -18.97 -11.95 -3.53
N GLU A 206 -19.71 -10.96 -3.02
CA GLU A 206 -21.17 -10.87 -3.18
C GLU A 206 -21.58 -10.84 -4.66
N HIS A 207 -20.77 -10.25 -5.53
CA HIS A 207 -21.03 -10.11 -6.97
C HIS A 207 -20.46 -11.29 -7.82
N HIS A 208 -20.04 -12.38 -7.19
CA HIS A 208 -19.37 -13.52 -7.85
C HIS A 208 -20.16 -14.18 -8.99
N MET A 209 -21.48 -14.05 -9.03
CA MET A 209 -22.30 -14.56 -10.15
C MET A 209 -21.97 -13.86 -11.47
N ALA A 210 -21.65 -12.56 -11.43
CA ALA A 210 -21.19 -11.79 -12.58
C ALA A 210 -19.67 -11.87 -12.75
N ASN A 211 -18.91 -11.50 -11.71
CA ASN A 211 -17.46 -11.34 -11.82
C ASN A 211 -16.65 -12.65 -11.72
N ARG A 212 -17.29 -13.79 -11.38
CA ARG A 212 -16.68 -15.13 -11.20
C ARG A 212 -15.63 -15.25 -10.07
N MET A 213 -15.57 -14.29 -9.15
CA MET A 213 -14.62 -14.23 -8.04
C MET A 213 -15.32 -14.42 -6.70
N ASN A 214 -15.50 -15.68 -6.29
CA ASN A 214 -15.95 -16.02 -4.94
C ASN A 214 -14.84 -15.82 -3.90
N VAL A 215 -15.17 -15.99 -2.61
CA VAL A 215 -14.21 -15.82 -1.50
C VAL A 215 -12.94 -16.67 -1.68
N PHE A 216 -13.07 -17.93 -2.09
CA PHE A 216 -11.92 -18.81 -2.35
C PHE A 216 -11.00 -18.26 -3.45
N ASN A 217 -11.57 -17.82 -4.58
CA ASN A 217 -10.81 -17.23 -5.69
C ASN A 217 -10.10 -15.94 -5.27
N LEU A 218 -10.74 -15.08 -4.47
CA LEU A 218 -10.10 -13.87 -3.95
C LEU A 218 -9.00 -14.21 -2.93
N ALA A 219 -9.24 -15.18 -2.04
CA ALA A 219 -8.29 -15.61 -1.04
C ALA A 219 -7.00 -16.20 -1.64
N THR A 220 -7.08 -16.92 -2.76
CA THR A 220 -5.87 -17.41 -3.47
C THR A 220 -5.01 -16.30 -4.09
N VAL A 221 -5.61 -15.12 -4.37
CA VAL A 221 -4.88 -13.93 -4.86
C VAL A 221 -4.37 -13.08 -3.70
N PHE A 222 -5.19 -12.82 -2.69
CA PHE A 222 -4.87 -11.89 -1.60
C PHE A 222 -4.16 -12.54 -0.41
N GLY A 223 -4.24 -13.87 -0.24
CA GLY A 223 -3.45 -14.62 0.74
C GLY A 223 -1.94 -14.35 0.60
N PRO A 224 -1.28 -14.78 -0.49
CA PRO A 224 0.14 -14.49 -0.69
C PRO A 224 0.46 -12.99 -0.79
N THR A 225 -0.49 -12.16 -1.28
CA THR A 225 -0.28 -10.72 -1.45
C THR A 225 -0.26 -9.95 -0.12
N CYS A 226 -1.13 -10.29 0.84
CA CYS A 226 -1.21 -9.61 2.14
C CYS A 226 -0.21 -10.15 3.17
N PHE A 227 0.21 -11.41 3.03
CA PHE A 227 1.17 -12.09 3.90
C PHE A 227 2.62 -12.10 3.34
N HIS A 228 2.84 -11.58 2.12
CA HIS A 228 4.12 -11.59 1.40
C HIS A 228 4.78 -12.98 1.29
N VAL A 229 3.96 -14.03 1.05
CA VAL A 229 4.47 -15.40 0.93
C VAL A 229 5.41 -15.52 -0.28
N PRO A 230 6.64 -16.06 -0.12
CA PRO A 230 7.59 -16.23 -1.21
C PRO A 230 7.05 -17.10 -2.35
N SER A 231 7.40 -16.78 -3.59
CA SER A 231 7.08 -17.62 -4.75
C SER A 231 8.06 -18.79 -4.86
N GLY A 232 7.53 -20.01 -5.01
CA GLY A 232 8.33 -21.22 -5.21
C GLY A 232 7.87 -22.38 -4.32
N PHE A 233 8.60 -23.50 -4.36
CA PHE A 233 8.23 -24.72 -3.62
C PHE A 233 8.19 -24.52 -2.10
N GLU A 234 9.06 -23.67 -1.56
CA GLU A 234 9.12 -23.37 -0.12
C GLU A 234 7.86 -22.64 0.37
N GLY A 235 7.37 -21.68 -0.41
CA GLY A 235 6.15 -20.92 -0.09
C GLY A 235 4.83 -21.66 -0.33
N MET A 236 4.81 -22.75 -1.10
CA MET A 236 3.55 -23.45 -1.47
C MET A 236 2.72 -23.90 -0.25
N LYS A 237 3.37 -24.43 0.79
CA LYS A 237 2.69 -24.90 2.01
C LYS A 237 2.14 -23.72 2.84
N GLU A 238 2.93 -22.67 2.95
CA GLU A 238 2.57 -21.45 3.68
C GLU A 238 1.44 -20.68 2.98
N GLN A 239 1.49 -20.62 1.64
CA GLN A 239 0.45 -20.03 0.80
C GLN A 239 -0.91 -20.72 1.00
N GLU A 240 -0.96 -22.05 1.13
CA GLU A 240 -2.22 -22.75 1.41
C GLU A 240 -2.84 -22.32 2.76
N VAL A 241 -2.00 -22.11 3.78
CA VAL A 241 -2.44 -21.62 5.10
C VAL A 241 -2.88 -20.15 5.02
N CYS A 242 -2.10 -19.29 4.37
CA CYS A 242 -2.46 -17.87 4.17
C CYS A 242 -3.77 -17.70 3.39
N ASN A 243 -4.00 -18.55 2.38
CA ASN A 243 -5.27 -18.58 1.63
C ASN A 243 -6.44 -18.96 2.55
N LYS A 244 -6.28 -19.96 3.44
CA LYS A 244 -7.33 -20.35 4.41
C LYS A 244 -7.63 -19.24 5.42
N ILE A 245 -6.59 -18.55 5.91
CA ILE A 245 -6.76 -17.42 6.82
C ILE A 245 -7.49 -16.27 6.12
N MET A 246 -7.07 -15.89 4.91
CA MET A 246 -7.72 -14.85 4.12
C MET A 246 -9.18 -15.20 3.79
N ALA A 247 -9.48 -16.46 3.43
CA ALA A 247 -10.86 -16.91 3.21
C ALA A 247 -11.72 -16.73 4.47
N LYS A 248 -11.24 -17.18 5.64
CA LYS A 248 -11.96 -17.00 6.91
C LYS A 248 -12.14 -15.51 7.28
N MET A 249 -11.15 -14.66 7.01
CA MET A 249 -11.26 -13.20 7.19
C MET A 249 -12.39 -12.58 6.35
N LEU A 250 -12.56 -13.02 5.10
CA LEU A 250 -13.61 -12.53 4.20
C LEU A 250 -14.99 -13.11 4.51
N GLU A 251 -15.07 -14.40 4.85
CA GLU A 251 -16.31 -15.10 5.25
C GLU A 251 -16.92 -14.53 6.54
N ASN A 252 -16.09 -14.08 7.47
CA ASN A 252 -16.50 -13.67 8.83
C ASN A 252 -16.13 -12.21 9.09
N TYR A 253 -16.11 -11.39 8.02
CA TYR A 253 -15.66 -10.00 8.05
C TYR A 253 -16.36 -9.21 9.17
N ASN A 254 -17.69 -9.31 9.28
CA ASN A 254 -18.45 -8.64 10.34
C ASN A 254 -17.96 -9.07 11.73
N THR A 255 -17.94 -10.36 12.04
CA THR A 255 -17.53 -10.88 13.36
C THR A 255 -16.09 -10.51 13.74
N LEU A 256 -15.18 -10.44 12.76
CA LEU A 256 -13.75 -10.20 13.00
C LEU A 256 -13.39 -8.70 13.07
N PHE A 257 -13.97 -7.88 12.20
CA PHE A 257 -13.58 -6.47 12.04
C PHE A 257 -14.63 -5.48 12.55
N GLU A 258 -15.89 -5.88 12.66
CA GLU A 258 -16.96 -5.05 13.19
C GLU A 258 -17.29 -5.55 14.61
N LEU A 259 -17.24 -4.64 15.58
CA LEU A 259 -17.73 -4.96 16.92
C LEU A 259 -19.25 -5.02 16.85
N GLU A 260 -19.84 -5.99 17.54
CA GLU A 260 -21.26 -5.89 17.86
C GLU A 260 -21.45 -4.61 18.70
N HIS A 261 -22.01 -3.57 18.08
CA HIS A 261 -22.59 -2.45 18.81
C HIS A 261 -23.82 -2.98 19.55
N THR A 262 -23.60 -3.63 20.70
CA THR A 262 -24.62 -4.05 21.64
C THR A 262 -25.19 -2.82 22.36
N LYS A 263 -25.96 -2.02 21.60
CA LYS A 263 -26.96 -1.03 22.05
C LYS A 263 -26.64 -0.36 23.40
N LYS A 264 -25.75 0.64 23.40
CA LYS A 264 -25.66 1.60 24.52
C LYS A 264 -25.01 2.97 24.27
N ASP A 265 -24.51 3.24 23.06
CA ASP A 265 -23.89 4.53 22.71
C ASP A 265 -24.64 5.29 21.59
N ASP A 266 -25.93 5.01 21.41
CA ASP A 266 -26.82 6.03 20.83
C ASP A 266 -26.91 7.18 21.86
N GLU A 267 -26.61 8.40 21.43
CA GLU A 267 -26.42 9.61 22.27
C GLU A 267 -25.07 9.76 23.01
N ASN A 268 -23.93 9.64 22.32
CA ASN A 268 -22.85 10.65 22.35
C ASN A 268 -21.60 10.22 21.53
N HIS A 269 -21.35 10.88 20.39
CA HIS A 269 -20.07 11.54 20.04
C HIS A 269 -20.10 12.08 18.59
N ALA A 270 -21.02 13.02 18.32
CA ALA A 270 -20.97 13.81 17.09
C ALA A 270 -20.33 15.18 17.39
N CYS A 271 -19.21 15.47 16.73
CA CYS A 271 -18.56 16.79 16.65
C CYS A 271 -18.14 17.49 17.97
N GLU A 272 -17.04 17.06 18.62
CA GLU A 272 -16.27 18.01 19.46
C GLU A 272 -14.76 17.69 19.59
N GLU A 273 -13.99 17.90 18.52
CA GLU A 273 -12.57 18.31 18.66
C GLU A 273 -12.26 19.53 17.77
N LEU A 274 -13.06 20.58 17.96
CA LEU A 274 -12.71 21.93 17.54
C LEU A 274 -11.96 22.65 18.67
N ALA A 275 -11.17 23.66 18.28
CA ALA A 275 -10.65 24.71 19.15
C ALA A 275 -9.61 24.34 20.23
N ARG A 276 -8.40 23.98 19.79
CA ARG A 276 -7.20 24.59 20.41
C ARG A 276 -7.10 26.08 20.03
N ILE A 277 -8.06 26.89 20.48
CA ILE A 277 -7.99 28.35 20.40
C ILE A 277 -7.71 28.90 21.80
N ILE A 278 -6.47 29.35 21.93
CA ILE A 278 -5.82 30.11 23.00
C ILE A 278 -6.79 30.81 23.97
N LEU A 279 -6.81 30.36 25.23
CA LEU A 279 -7.39 31.10 26.36
C LEU A 279 -6.57 32.38 26.65
N VAL A 280 -7.11 33.53 26.30
CA VAL A 280 -6.67 34.84 26.84
C VAL A 280 -7.74 35.38 27.77
N LYS A 281 -7.35 35.72 29.01
CA LYS A 281 -8.24 36.32 30.03
C LYS A 281 -8.90 37.61 29.50
N PRO A 282 -10.24 37.76 29.59
CA PRO A 282 -10.88 39.05 29.38
C PRO A 282 -10.62 39.97 30.58
N SER A 283 -10.16 41.20 30.30
CA SER A 283 -10.09 42.29 31.29
C SER A 283 -11.25 43.27 31.09
N SER A 284 -11.80 43.76 32.19
CA SER A 284 -13.11 44.43 32.27
C SER A 284 -13.21 45.78 31.54
N ARG A 285 -14.31 46.05 30.80
CA ARG A 285 -14.94 47.39 30.75
C ARG A 285 -16.39 47.46 30.19
N LYS A 286 -17.33 47.66 31.12
CA LYS A 286 -18.52 48.55 31.13
C LYS A 286 -19.29 48.88 29.82
N TYR A 287 -20.53 48.39 29.79
CA TYR A 287 -21.80 48.95 29.25
C TYR A 287 -21.83 50.34 28.56
N VAL A 288 -22.52 50.40 27.41
CA VAL A 288 -23.33 51.54 26.93
C VAL A 288 -24.68 51.03 26.37
N LYS A 289 -25.73 51.86 26.41
CA LYS A 289 -27.16 51.52 26.24
C LYS A 289 -27.64 51.45 24.78
N GLN A 290 -28.72 50.67 24.55
CA GLN A 290 -29.63 50.80 23.40
C GLN A 290 -30.73 51.86 23.65
N PRO A 291 -31.28 52.49 22.60
CA PRO A 291 -32.63 53.07 22.61
C PRO A 291 -33.68 52.10 22.02
N LYS A 292 -34.95 52.29 22.41
CA LYS A 292 -36.11 51.46 22.00
C LYS A 292 -36.88 52.11 20.84
N HIS A 293 -37.64 51.31 20.09
CA HIS A 293 -38.86 51.77 19.40
C HIS A 293 -39.98 50.72 19.47
N PHE A 294 -41.22 51.18 19.69
CA PHE A 294 -42.50 50.44 19.54
C PHE A 294 -42.80 50.28 18.02
N TYR A 295 -43.69 49.43 17.45
CA TYR A 295 -45.08 48.99 17.71
C TYR A 295 -45.38 47.76 16.79
N ASP A 296 -46.41 46.90 16.87
CA ASP A 296 -47.51 46.55 17.82
C ASP A 296 -47.98 45.08 17.53
N ASN A 297 -49.11 44.63 18.09
CA ASN A 297 -49.77 43.33 17.88
C ASN A 297 -50.34 43.07 16.48
N GLY A 298 -50.36 41.80 16.07
CA GLY A 298 -51.15 41.31 14.93
C GLY A 298 -51.07 39.79 14.74
N GLN A 299 -52.06 39.05 15.26
CA GLN A 299 -52.22 37.61 14.97
C GLN A 299 -52.52 37.37 13.49
N LYS A 300 -51.95 36.31 12.90
CA LYS A 300 -52.52 35.62 11.72
C LYS A 300 -52.03 34.18 11.63
N GLU A 301 -52.92 33.31 11.17
CA GLU A 301 -52.83 31.85 11.28
C GLU A 301 -51.97 31.20 10.19
N PHE A 302 -51.43 30.01 10.47
CA PHE A 302 -50.75 29.17 9.49
C PHE A 302 -51.76 28.40 8.61
N PRO A 303 -51.60 28.37 7.27
CA PRO A 303 -52.41 27.52 6.41
C PRO A 303 -51.99 26.04 6.51
N LYS A 304 -52.96 25.13 6.48
CA LYS A 304 -52.74 23.67 6.48
C LYS A 304 -52.39 23.16 5.07
N PRO A 305 -51.60 22.08 4.93
CA PRO A 305 -51.27 21.48 3.63
C PRO A 305 -52.47 20.76 2.99
N VAL A 306 -52.50 20.74 1.66
CA VAL A 306 -53.52 20.10 0.82
C VAL A 306 -52.97 18.77 0.24
N PRO A 307 -53.73 17.66 0.24
CA PRO A 307 -53.28 16.41 -0.35
C PRO A 307 -53.68 16.26 -1.83
N LEU A 308 -52.74 15.80 -2.66
CA LEU A 308 -52.97 15.05 -3.90
C LEU A 308 -52.19 13.73 -3.78
N GLY A 309 -52.64 12.58 -4.28
CA GLY A 309 -53.77 12.31 -5.19
C GLY A 309 -53.27 11.50 -6.39
N ASP A 310 -53.72 10.25 -6.53
CA ASP A 310 -53.13 9.24 -7.42
C ASP A 310 -53.23 9.56 -8.92
N TRP A 311 -52.12 9.38 -9.67
CA TRP A 311 -52.09 9.32 -11.13
C TRP A 311 -51.08 8.24 -11.60
N TRP A 312 -51.60 7.04 -11.89
CA TRP A 312 -51.15 5.94 -12.80
C TRP A 312 -49.64 5.64 -12.96
#